data_AF-A0A7S2P6K4-F1
#
_entry.id   AF-A0A7S2P6K4-F1
#
_cell.length_a   1.000
_cell.length_b   1.000
_cell.length_c   1.000
_cell.angle_alpha   90.00
_cell.angle_beta   90.00
_cell.angle_gamma   90.00
#
_symmetry.space_group_name_H-M   'P 1'
#
loop_
_entity.id
_entity.type
_entity.pdbx_description
1 polymer ?
#
loop_
_entity_poly.entity_id
_entity_poly.type
_entity_poly.pdbx_seq_one_letter_code
_entity_poly.pdbx_strand_id
1 'polypeptide(L)'
;MERTGSDIPELQPGVNSTKVEQQQHIWHAREAARFYQTYDAFCRVAMSAGTSSLASFFAFFCLSYILTENAAPVAGWMGMLAFTSISVILIGNDLKLTRKEFWVSLWLLVSAPVMCGVVTFESSRNFGDPRQWEWLMPIAFVLKGAWYVYYMYLFRVKEMQTGAVLPTAFKGVLYVDPFGWAKHTVRHLRRAASSRAFGFGSAASSW
;
A
#
# COMPACT_ATOMS: atom_id res chain seq x y z
N MET A 1 -4.67 33.42 39.62
CA MET A 1 -5.73 33.98 38.75
C MET A 1 -5.92 33.04 37.58
N GLU A 2 -6.78 32.02 37.74
CA GLU A 2 -7.19 31.17 36.63
C GLU A 2 -8.30 31.91 35.88
N ARG A 3 -8.05 32.30 34.63
CA ARG A 3 -9.07 32.90 33.77
C ARG A 3 -10.16 31.85 33.53
N THR A 4 -11.39 32.16 33.92
CA THR A 4 -12.54 31.25 33.96
C THR A 4 -13.01 30.76 32.57
N GLY A 5 -12.35 31.18 31.49
CA GLY A 5 -12.58 30.66 30.13
C GLY A 5 -13.98 30.94 29.55
N SER A 6 -14.84 31.68 30.27
CA SER A 6 -16.24 31.95 29.91
C SER A 6 -16.40 32.74 28.61
N ASP A 7 -15.38 33.53 28.25
CA ASP A 7 -15.38 34.36 27.04
C ASP A 7 -14.96 33.57 25.80
N ILE A 8 -14.48 32.34 25.96
CA ILE A 8 -14.10 31.49 24.85
C ILE A 8 -15.37 30.76 24.38
N PRO A 9 -15.90 31.08 23.19
CA PRO A 9 -17.14 30.48 22.69
C PRO A 9 -17.04 28.95 22.56
N GLU A 10 -15.82 28.40 22.52
CA GLU A 10 -15.56 26.97 22.43
C GLU A 10 -15.78 26.20 23.74
N LEU A 11 -15.79 26.88 24.90
CA LEU A 11 -15.92 26.29 26.25
C LEU A 11 -17.33 26.45 26.85
N GLN A 12 -18.28 27.01 26.10
CA GLN A 12 -19.63 27.25 26.62
C GLN A 12 -20.40 25.93 26.89
N PRO A 13 -21.14 25.86 28.02
CA PRO A 13 -21.93 24.69 28.39
C PRO A 13 -23.09 24.50 27.40
N GLY A 14 -22.87 23.71 26.36
CA GLY A 14 -23.85 23.44 25.30
C GLY A 14 -23.25 23.28 23.90
N VAL A 15 -22.01 23.75 23.70
CA VAL A 15 -21.33 23.66 22.39
C VAL A 15 -20.95 22.21 22.06
N ASN A 16 -20.62 21.43 23.09
CA ASN A 16 -20.27 20.02 22.94
C ASN A 16 -21.46 19.10 22.58
N SER A 17 -22.71 19.55 22.74
CA SER A 17 -23.90 18.72 22.51
C SER A 17 -24.52 18.88 21.13
N THR A 18 -24.31 20.00 20.44
CA THR A 18 -24.97 20.27 19.14
C THR A 18 -24.03 20.38 17.94
N LYS A 19 -22.79 20.87 18.09
CA LYS A 19 -21.94 21.25 16.94
C LYS A 19 -20.42 21.03 17.15
N VAL A 20 -20.04 19.93 17.80
CA VAL A 20 -18.62 19.54 18.01
C VAL A 20 -17.83 19.56 16.69
N GLU A 21 -18.42 19.10 15.58
CA GLU A 21 -17.73 19.03 14.28
C GLU A 21 -17.39 20.40 13.65
N GLN A 22 -18.00 21.49 14.12
CA GLN A 22 -17.82 22.85 13.57
C GLN A 22 -16.84 23.69 14.40
N GLN A 23 -16.29 23.15 15.50
CA GLN A 23 -15.32 23.89 16.30
C GLN A 23 -13.99 24.06 15.53
N GLN A 24 -13.41 25.26 15.64
CA GLN A 24 -12.23 25.63 14.86
C GLN A 24 -11.00 24.79 15.23
N HIS A 25 -10.81 24.45 16.51
CA HIS A 25 -9.71 23.58 16.94
C HIS A 25 -9.83 22.15 16.37
N ILE A 26 -11.04 21.62 16.21
CA ILE A 26 -11.27 20.32 15.56
C ILE A 26 -10.96 20.42 14.07
N TRP A 27 -11.30 21.54 13.42
CA TRP A 27 -10.92 21.77 12.04
C TRP A 27 -9.39 21.79 11.86
N HIS A 28 -8.67 22.54 12.70
CA HIS A 28 -7.20 22.58 12.68
C HIS A 28 -6.57 21.20 12.94
N ALA A 29 -7.10 20.45 13.92
CA ALA A 29 -6.63 19.10 14.21
C ALA A 29 -6.87 18.13 13.04
N ARG A 30 -8.03 18.24 12.36
CA ARG A 30 -8.33 17.45 11.16
C ARG A 30 -7.40 17.81 10.01
N GLU A 31 -7.11 19.08 9.81
CA GLU A 31 -6.20 19.54 8.76
C GLU A 31 -4.78 19.03 9.01
N ALA A 32 -4.26 19.16 10.23
CA ALA A 32 -2.98 18.59 10.62
C ALA A 32 -2.94 17.05 10.43
N ALA A 33 -4.01 16.35 10.83
CA ALA A 33 -4.11 14.90 10.66
C ALA A 33 -4.07 14.47 9.18
N ARG A 34 -4.65 15.25 8.26
CA ARG A 34 -4.59 14.97 6.82
C ARG A 34 -3.14 14.97 6.32
N PHE A 35 -2.34 15.96 6.70
CA PHE A 35 -0.92 16.02 6.31
C PHE A 35 -0.13 14.81 6.82
N TYR A 36 -0.32 14.42 8.09
CA TYR A 36 0.32 13.23 8.66
C TYR A 36 -0.09 11.95 7.92
N GLN A 37 -1.37 11.79 7.58
CA GLN A 37 -1.86 10.63 6.84
C GLN A 37 -1.29 10.56 5.42
N THR A 38 -1.23 11.69 4.71
CA THR A 38 -0.62 11.74 3.37
C THR A 38 0.87 11.41 3.41
N TYR A 39 1.57 11.88 4.45
CA TYR A 39 2.99 11.60 4.65
C TYR A 39 3.24 10.11 4.94
N ASP A 40 2.50 9.52 5.89
CA ASP A 40 2.61 8.08 6.20
C ASP A 40 2.30 7.22 4.98
N ALA A 41 1.27 7.57 4.21
CA ALA A 41 0.93 6.90 2.97
C ALA A 41 2.12 6.91 1.98
N PHE A 42 2.72 8.08 1.75
CA PHE A 42 3.86 8.22 0.84
C PHE A 42 5.08 7.43 1.33
N CYS A 43 5.38 7.47 2.63
CA CYS A 43 6.46 6.68 3.23
C CYS A 43 6.28 5.17 2.99
N ARG A 44 5.05 4.64 3.12
CA ARG A 44 4.75 3.23 2.84
C ARG A 44 4.93 2.87 1.38
N VAL A 45 4.47 3.73 0.46
CA VAL A 45 4.66 3.53 -0.98
C VAL A 45 6.15 3.54 -1.32
N ALA A 46 6.89 4.51 -0.80
CA ALA A 46 8.34 4.62 -1.01
C ALA A 46 9.09 3.40 -0.46
N MET A 47 8.74 2.93 0.73
CA MET A 47 9.34 1.74 1.34
C MET A 47 9.05 0.49 0.52
N SER A 48 7.80 0.26 0.10
CA SER A 48 7.40 -0.88 -0.74
C SER A 48 8.10 -0.85 -2.11
N ALA A 49 8.16 0.31 -2.75
CA ALA A 49 8.85 0.50 -4.03
C ALA A 49 10.36 0.25 -3.89
N GLY A 50 10.95 0.74 -2.80
CA GLY A 50 12.36 0.56 -2.49
C GLY A 50 12.72 -0.90 -2.22
N THR A 51 11.94 -1.60 -1.38
CA THR A 51 12.20 -3.00 -1.03
C THR A 51 12.01 -3.95 -2.21
N SER A 52 10.98 -3.74 -3.04
CA SER A 52 10.77 -4.52 -4.26
C SER A 52 11.87 -4.29 -5.31
N SER A 53 12.37 -3.05 -5.42
CA SER A 53 13.51 -2.73 -6.30
C SER A 53 14.81 -3.33 -5.77
N LEU A 54 15.04 -3.29 -4.46
CA LEU A 54 16.21 -3.90 -3.81
C LEU A 54 16.20 -5.43 -3.95
N ALA A 55 15.05 -6.07 -3.78
CA ALA A 55 14.93 -7.51 -4.00
C ALA A 55 15.20 -7.89 -5.47
N SER A 56 14.72 -7.08 -6.42
CA SER A 56 15.07 -7.25 -7.84
C SER A 56 16.58 -7.09 -8.09
N PHE A 57 17.21 -6.10 -7.46
CA PHE A 57 18.65 -5.89 -7.54
C PHE A 57 19.42 -7.12 -7.05
N PHE A 58 19.06 -7.69 -5.89
CA PHE A 58 19.69 -8.92 -5.41
C PHE A 58 19.45 -10.12 -6.32
N ALA A 59 18.28 -10.24 -6.94
CA ALA A 59 18.04 -11.29 -7.94
C ALA A 59 19.02 -11.19 -9.11
N PHE A 60 19.24 -9.99 -9.65
CA PHE A 60 20.23 -9.78 -10.72
C PHE A 60 21.67 -9.94 -10.23
N PHE A 61 21.97 -9.52 -9.00
CA PHE A 61 23.29 -9.72 -8.39
C PHE A 61 23.62 -11.22 -8.25
N CYS A 62 22.68 -12.05 -7.82
CA CYS A 62 22.86 -13.50 -7.79
C CYS A 62 23.09 -14.08 -9.18
N LEU A 63 22.38 -13.58 -10.20
CA LEU A 63 22.55 -14.04 -11.58
C LEU A 63 23.86 -13.60 -12.22
N SER A 64 24.38 -12.42 -11.90
CA SER A 64 25.67 -11.97 -12.41
C SER A 64 26.79 -12.57 -11.57
N TYR A 65 26.93 -12.16 -10.32
CA TYR A 65 28.08 -12.45 -9.48
C TYR A 65 28.26 -13.95 -9.20
N ILE A 66 27.24 -14.62 -8.65
CA ILE A 66 27.37 -16.04 -8.25
C ILE A 66 27.56 -16.94 -9.47
N LEU A 67 26.86 -16.63 -10.56
CA LEU A 67 26.92 -17.45 -11.76
C LEU A 67 28.23 -17.25 -12.53
N THR A 68 28.73 -16.01 -12.67
CA THR A 68 29.97 -15.75 -13.43
C THR A 68 31.23 -16.06 -12.63
N GLU A 69 31.27 -15.75 -11.33
CA GLU A 69 32.50 -15.87 -10.53
C GLU A 69 32.66 -17.27 -9.93
N ASN A 70 31.59 -17.85 -9.39
CA ASN A 70 31.66 -19.15 -8.71
C ASN A 70 31.31 -20.33 -9.62
N ALA A 71 30.96 -20.07 -10.89
CA ALA A 71 30.54 -21.09 -11.87
C ALA A 71 29.48 -22.07 -11.32
N ALA A 72 28.62 -21.59 -10.40
CA ALA A 72 27.64 -22.38 -9.67
C ALA A 72 26.21 -22.01 -10.13
N PRO A 73 25.76 -22.50 -11.30
CA PRO A 73 24.50 -22.07 -11.91
C PRO A 73 23.31 -22.41 -11.02
N VAL A 74 23.28 -23.59 -10.41
CA VAL A 74 22.17 -24.03 -9.56
C VAL A 74 21.94 -23.06 -8.39
N ALA A 75 23.02 -22.62 -7.73
CA ALA A 75 22.93 -21.67 -6.62
C ALA A 75 22.42 -20.29 -7.10
N GLY A 76 22.91 -19.79 -8.24
CA GLY A 76 22.45 -18.53 -8.82
C GLY A 76 20.96 -18.55 -9.16
N TRP A 77 20.47 -19.63 -9.76
CA TRP A 77 19.04 -19.81 -10.09
C TRP A 77 18.17 -19.87 -8.83
N MET A 78 18.60 -20.59 -7.80
CA MET A 78 17.86 -20.66 -6.54
C MET A 78 17.80 -19.29 -5.83
N GLY A 79 18.90 -18.54 -5.84
CA GLY A 79 18.93 -17.17 -5.29
C GLY A 79 18.01 -16.22 -6.07
N MET A 80 18.04 -16.26 -7.40
CA MET A 80 17.14 -15.50 -8.26
C MET A 80 15.67 -15.82 -7.94
N LEU A 81 15.29 -17.10 -7.85
CA LEU A 81 13.92 -17.52 -7.56
C LEU A 81 13.47 -17.06 -6.17
N ALA A 82 14.34 -17.17 -5.16
CA ALA A 82 14.06 -16.70 -3.81
C ALA A 82 13.74 -15.19 -3.81
N PHE A 83 14.62 -14.34 -4.33
CA PHE A 83 14.41 -12.88 -4.33
C PHE A 83 13.27 -12.42 -5.24
N THR A 84 13.05 -13.13 -6.36
CA THR A 84 11.90 -12.86 -7.24
C THR A 84 10.59 -13.21 -6.54
N SER A 85 10.53 -14.35 -5.83
CA SER A 85 9.32 -14.73 -5.07
C SER A 85 9.00 -13.75 -3.95
N ILE A 86 10.02 -13.24 -3.23
CA ILE A 86 9.86 -12.20 -2.21
C ILE A 86 9.28 -10.93 -2.84
N SER A 87 9.79 -10.53 -4.01
CA SER A 87 9.27 -9.37 -4.74
C SER A 87 7.80 -9.54 -5.13
N VAL A 88 7.40 -10.73 -5.60
CA VAL A 88 5.99 -11.06 -5.91
C VAL A 88 5.11 -10.97 -4.67
N ILE A 89 5.56 -11.52 -3.54
CA ILE A 89 4.82 -11.51 -2.28
C ILE A 89 4.64 -10.07 -1.78
N LEU A 90 5.70 -9.24 -1.83
CA LEU A 90 5.63 -7.81 -1.47
C LEU A 90 4.56 -7.08 -2.30
N ILE A 91 4.56 -7.26 -3.62
CA ILE A 91 3.57 -6.64 -4.51
C ILE A 91 2.14 -7.08 -4.16
N GLY A 92 1.93 -8.37 -3.87
CA GLY A 92 0.60 -8.90 -3.52
C GLY A 92 0.09 -8.43 -2.16
N ASN A 93 1.00 -8.22 -1.21
CA ASN A 93 0.68 -7.75 0.14
C ASN A 93 0.42 -6.24 0.17
N ASP A 94 1.26 -5.45 -0.52
CA ASP A 94 1.21 -3.99 -0.44
C ASP A 94 0.11 -3.40 -1.32
N LEU A 95 -0.12 -3.96 -2.51
CA LEU A 95 -1.08 -3.45 -3.48
C LEU A 95 -2.42 -4.21 -3.47
N LYS A 96 -3.50 -3.46 -3.62
CA LYS A 96 -4.86 -3.95 -3.86
C LYS A 96 -5.08 -4.09 -5.36
N LEU A 97 -4.49 -5.12 -5.94
CA LEU A 97 -4.58 -5.42 -7.36
C LEU A 97 -5.80 -6.27 -7.70
N THR A 98 -6.41 -5.98 -8.84
CA THR A 98 -7.37 -6.89 -9.48
C THR A 98 -6.62 -8.14 -9.96
N ARG A 99 -7.29 -9.31 -10.00
CA ARG A 99 -6.66 -10.57 -10.44
C ARG A 99 -5.95 -10.46 -11.80
N LYS A 100 -6.52 -9.71 -12.75
CA LYS A 100 -5.90 -9.45 -14.06
C LYS A 100 -4.63 -8.60 -13.96
N GLU A 101 -4.68 -7.51 -13.18
CA GLU A 101 -3.54 -6.62 -12.95
C GLU A 101 -2.40 -7.35 -12.26
N PHE A 102 -2.72 -8.24 -11.32
CA PHE A 102 -1.76 -9.08 -10.63
C PHE A 102 -1.04 -10.05 -11.59
N TRP A 103 -1.78 -10.70 -12.50
CA TRP A 103 -1.15 -11.58 -13.50
C TRP A 103 -0.23 -10.81 -14.44
N VAL A 104 -0.63 -9.63 -14.91
CA VAL A 104 0.23 -8.76 -15.73
C VAL A 104 1.48 -8.37 -14.95
N SER A 105 1.34 -7.96 -13.68
CA SER A 105 2.48 -7.65 -12.81
C SER A 105 3.43 -8.84 -12.67
N LEU A 106 2.89 -10.03 -12.42
CA LEU A 106 3.67 -11.25 -12.25
C LEU A 106 4.48 -11.57 -13.51
N TRP A 107 3.84 -11.51 -14.68
CA TRP A 107 4.50 -11.75 -15.95
C TRP A 107 5.63 -10.75 -16.21
N LEU A 108 5.39 -9.45 -16.04
CA LEU A 108 6.43 -8.42 -16.24
C LEU A 108 7.58 -8.55 -15.24
N LEU A 109 7.30 -8.93 -13.99
CA LEU A 109 8.31 -9.05 -12.95
C LEU A 109 9.20 -10.28 -13.12
N VAL A 110 8.62 -11.43 -13.48
CA VAL A 110 9.33 -12.73 -13.56
C VAL A 110 10.05 -12.91 -14.89
N SER A 111 9.49 -12.38 -15.99
CA SER A 111 10.06 -12.57 -17.32
C SER A 111 11.47 -11.97 -17.46
N ALA A 112 11.73 -10.77 -16.93
CA ALA A 112 13.04 -10.12 -17.01
C ALA A 112 14.18 -10.95 -16.37
N PRO A 113 14.10 -11.38 -15.08
CA PRO A 113 15.15 -12.19 -14.47
C PRO A 113 15.27 -13.57 -15.12
N VAL A 114 14.18 -14.18 -15.61
CA VAL A 114 14.25 -15.46 -16.34
C VAL A 114 15.02 -15.31 -17.65
N MET A 115 14.77 -14.25 -18.43
CA MET A 115 15.52 -13.99 -19.67
C MET A 115 17.00 -13.77 -19.39
N CYS A 116 17.34 -12.96 -18.37
CA CYS A 116 18.74 -12.79 -17.95
C CYS A 116 19.37 -14.11 -17.50
N GLY A 117 18.64 -14.95 -16.75
CA GLY A 117 19.11 -16.26 -16.32
C GLY A 117 19.41 -17.21 -17.47
N VAL A 118 18.61 -17.21 -18.54
CA VAL A 118 18.87 -18.01 -19.75
C VAL A 118 20.15 -17.54 -20.44
N VAL A 119 20.31 -16.22 -20.63
CA VAL A 119 21.51 -15.68 -21.29
C VAL A 119 22.77 -15.97 -20.47
N THR A 120 22.71 -15.78 -19.15
CA THR A 120 23.88 -16.05 -18.29
C THR A 120 24.21 -17.53 -18.20
N PHE A 121 23.20 -18.41 -18.22
CA PHE A 121 23.42 -19.86 -18.27
C PHE A 121 24.09 -20.31 -19.57
N GLU A 122 23.61 -19.83 -20.73
CA GLU A 122 24.21 -20.15 -22.03
C GLU A 122 25.63 -19.56 -22.17
N SER A 123 25.83 -18.33 -21.70
CA SER A 123 27.15 -17.69 -21.66
C SER A 123 28.11 -18.48 -20.76
N SER A 124 27.67 -18.96 -19.60
CA SER A 124 28.48 -19.80 -18.70
C SER A 124 28.86 -21.14 -19.32
N ARG A 125 27.98 -21.75 -20.13
CA ARG A 125 28.25 -23.03 -20.81
C ARG A 125 29.24 -22.88 -21.96
N ASN A 126 29.22 -21.74 -22.66
CA ASN A 126 30.00 -21.50 -23.88
C ASN A 126 31.26 -20.64 -23.64
N PHE A 127 31.88 -20.74 -22.45
CA PHE A 127 33.09 -19.98 -22.08
C PHE A 127 32.96 -18.46 -22.30
N GLY A 128 31.77 -17.90 -22.10
CA GLY A 128 31.50 -16.47 -22.21
C GLY A 128 30.93 -16.00 -23.54
N ASP A 129 30.72 -16.87 -24.53
CA ASP A 129 30.11 -16.48 -25.82
C ASP A 129 28.59 -16.75 -25.85
N PRO A 130 27.72 -15.73 -25.70
CA PRO A 130 26.27 -15.90 -25.74
C PRO A 130 25.70 -16.08 -27.16
N ARG A 131 26.49 -15.87 -28.22
CA ARG A 131 26.19 -16.04 -29.66
C ARG A 131 24.76 -15.69 -30.11
N GLN A 132 23.80 -16.61 -30.00
CA GLN A 132 22.41 -16.42 -30.46
C GLN A 132 21.50 -15.76 -29.43
N TRP A 133 21.92 -15.61 -28.18
CA TRP A 133 21.07 -15.12 -27.08
C TRP A 133 21.39 -13.67 -26.68
N GLU A 134 22.34 -13.02 -27.35
CA GLU A 134 22.78 -11.65 -27.03
C GLU A 134 21.62 -10.62 -27.11
N TRP A 135 20.70 -10.80 -28.05
CA TRP A 135 19.54 -9.93 -28.23
C TRP A 135 18.50 -10.03 -27.10
N LEU A 136 18.54 -11.05 -26.24
CA LEU A 136 17.64 -11.14 -25.08
C LEU A 136 18.01 -10.11 -24.01
N MET A 137 19.28 -9.69 -23.91
CA MET A 137 19.72 -8.71 -22.91
C MET A 137 19.00 -7.36 -23.04
N PRO A 138 18.99 -6.68 -24.20
CA PRO A 138 18.26 -5.42 -24.33
C PRO A 138 16.77 -5.60 -24.10
N ILE A 139 16.19 -6.73 -24.52
CA ILE A 139 14.77 -7.04 -24.27
C ILE A 139 14.48 -7.17 -22.77
N ALA A 140 15.35 -7.83 -22.00
CA ALA A 140 15.18 -7.97 -20.56
C ALA A 140 15.22 -6.61 -19.86
N PHE A 141 16.10 -5.69 -20.28
CA PHE A 141 16.13 -4.31 -19.77
C PHE A 141 14.87 -3.53 -20.14
N VAL A 142 14.40 -3.63 -21.38
CA VAL A 142 13.14 -2.99 -21.81
C VAL A 142 11.97 -3.51 -20.99
N LEU A 143 11.91 -4.82 -20.75
CA LEU A 143 10.85 -5.46 -19.97
C LEU A 143 10.90 -5.04 -18.49
N LYS A 144 12.10 -4.89 -17.92
CA LYS A 144 12.28 -4.34 -16.58
C LYS A 144 11.89 -2.86 -16.50
N GLY A 145 12.20 -2.07 -17.53
CA GLY A 145 11.72 -0.69 -17.66
C GLY A 145 10.20 -0.62 -17.75
N ALA A 146 9.58 -1.48 -18.57
CA ALA A 146 8.13 -1.60 -18.68
C ALA A 146 7.48 -1.98 -17.34
N TRP A 147 8.13 -2.84 -16.55
CA TRP A 147 7.71 -3.14 -15.18
C TRP A 147 7.68 -1.88 -14.30
N TYR A 148 8.73 -1.05 -14.31
CA TYR A 148 8.74 0.19 -13.51
C TYR A 148 7.69 1.21 -13.96
N VAL A 149 7.49 1.37 -15.28
CA VAL A 149 6.43 2.23 -15.82
C VAL A 149 5.05 1.72 -15.39
N TYR A 150 4.82 0.41 -15.50
CA TYR A 150 3.57 -0.20 -15.07
C TYR A 150 3.36 -0.10 -13.56
N TYR A 151 4.44 -0.23 -12.77
CA TYR A 151 4.40 -0.06 -11.32
C TYR A 151 4.04 1.38 -10.92
N MET A 152 4.57 2.39 -11.62
CA MET A 152 4.14 3.78 -11.44
C MET A 152 2.67 3.99 -11.83
N TYR A 153 2.23 3.39 -12.93
CA TYR A 153 0.82 3.44 -13.35
C TYR A 153 -0.13 2.81 -12.31
N LEU A 154 0.33 1.77 -11.61
CA LEU A 154 -0.44 1.10 -10.56
C LEU A 154 -0.71 1.98 -9.34
N PHE A 155 0.09 3.02 -9.07
CA PHE A 155 -0.12 3.88 -7.90
C PHE A 155 -1.46 4.61 -7.90
N ARG A 156 -2.11 4.80 -9.07
CA ARG A 156 -3.45 5.41 -9.21
C ARG A 156 -3.65 6.59 -8.27
N VAL A 157 -2.75 7.57 -8.42
CA VAL A 157 -2.81 8.81 -7.68
C VAL A 157 -4.13 9.50 -8.02
N LYS A 158 -5.01 9.65 -7.02
CA LYS A 158 -6.29 10.34 -7.16
C LYS A 158 -6.35 11.51 -6.20
N GLU A 159 -6.79 12.65 -6.71
CA GLU A 159 -7.23 13.77 -5.88
C GLU A 159 -8.55 13.40 -5.20
N MET A 160 -8.57 13.46 -3.87
CA MET A 160 -9.80 13.37 -3.11
C MET A 160 -10.53 14.72 -3.13
N GLN A 161 -11.85 14.70 -2.90
CA GLN A 161 -12.69 15.91 -2.80
C GLN A 161 -12.20 16.91 -1.73
N THR A 162 -11.39 16.42 -0.79
CA THR A 162 -10.75 17.19 0.28
C THR A 162 -9.48 17.95 -0.18
N GLY A 163 -9.09 17.86 -1.45
CA GLY A 163 -7.85 18.45 -1.98
C GLY A 163 -6.58 17.65 -1.69
N ALA A 164 -6.68 16.54 -0.95
CA ALA A 164 -5.55 15.66 -0.67
C ALA A 164 -5.31 14.67 -1.82
N VAL A 165 -4.06 14.51 -2.23
CA VAL A 165 -3.63 13.58 -3.28
C VAL A 165 -3.12 12.30 -2.62
N LEU A 166 -3.77 11.15 -2.86
CA LEU A 166 -3.33 9.88 -2.26
C LEU A 166 -3.24 8.72 -3.26
N PRO A 167 -2.29 7.79 -3.04
CA PRO A 167 -2.20 6.55 -3.78
C PRO A 167 -3.28 5.58 -3.30
N THR A 168 -4.34 5.43 -4.10
CA THR A 168 -5.51 4.60 -3.74
C THR A 168 -5.29 3.09 -3.88
N ALA A 169 -4.16 2.70 -4.45
CA ALA A 169 -3.86 1.31 -4.76
C ALA A 169 -3.32 0.48 -3.59
N PHE A 170 -2.95 1.09 -2.45
CA PHE A 170 -2.36 0.35 -1.33
C PHE A 170 -3.41 -0.15 -0.32
N LYS A 171 -3.30 -1.41 0.09
CA LYS A 171 -4.26 -2.02 1.05
C LYS A 171 -4.19 -1.38 2.44
N GLY A 172 -3.00 -0.96 2.86
CA GLY A 172 -2.73 -0.46 4.21
C GLY A 172 -2.97 1.03 4.45
N VAL A 173 -3.28 1.81 3.41
CA VAL A 173 -3.51 3.27 3.49
C VAL A 173 -4.99 3.60 3.76
N LEU A 174 -5.82 2.59 4.04
CA LEU A 174 -7.22 2.81 4.36
C LEU A 174 -7.34 3.69 5.63
N TYR A 175 -7.80 4.92 5.43
CA TYR A 175 -8.01 5.93 6.45
C TYR A 175 -8.60 5.35 7.73
N VAL A 176 -7.77 5.25 8.78
CA VAL A 176 -8.29 5.34 10.13
C VAL A 176 -8.61 6.83 10.29
N ASP A 177 -9.84 7.23 9.96
CA ASP A 177 -10.37 8.49 10.45
C ASP A 177 -10.57 8.30 11.96
N PRO A 178 -9.68 8.84 12.83
CA PRO A 178 -9.80 8.64 14.27
C PRO A 178 -11.12 9.20 14.81
N PHE A 179 -11.79 10.07 14.06
CA PHE A 179 -13.08 10.68 14.40
C PHE A 179 -14.26 10.05 13.66
N GLY A 180 -14.02 9.24 12.63
CA GLY A 180 -15.06 8.52 11.88
C GLY A 180 -15.79 7.49 12.76
N TRP A 181 -15.10 6.93 13.76
CA TRP A 181 -15.69 6.07 14.78
C TRP A 181 -16.78 6.77 15.60
N ALA A 182 -16.68 8.08 15.83
CA ALA A 182 -17.68 8.81 16.62
C ALA A 182 -19.05 8.83 15.93
N LYS A 183 -19.11 8.88 14.59
CA LYS A 183 -20.38 8.87 13.83
C LYS A 183 -21.12 7.54 13.90
N HIS A 184 -20.40 6.42 14.01
CA HIS A 184 -21.03 5.10 14.10
C HIS A 184 -21.51 4.79 15.53
N THR A 185 -20.74 5.17 16.56
CA THR A 185 -21.10 4.92 17.96
C THR A 185 -22.43 5.57 18.35
N VAL A 186 -22.67 6.82 17.93
CA VAL A 186 -23.93 7.53 18.23
C VAL A 186 -25.14 6.86 17.55
N ARG A 187 -24.97 6.32 16.34
CA ARG A 187 -26.05 5.65 15.58
C ARG A 187 -26.42 4.29 16.21
N HIS A 188 -25.44 3.53 16.69
CA HIS A 188 -25.67 2.28 17.43
C HIS A 188 -26.33 2.53 18.78
N LEU A 189 -25.88 3.53 19.54
CA LEU A 189 -26.50 3.93 20.80
C LEU A 189 -27.95 4.41 20.61
N ARG A 190 -28.24 5.21 19.58
CA ARG A 190 -29.62 5.63 19.27
C ARG A 190 -30.51 4.44 18.92
N ARG A 191 -30.02 3.48 18.15
CA ARG A 191 -30.78 2.25 17.84
C ARG A 191 -31.03 1.40 19.08
N ALA A 192 -30.02 1.21 19.94
CA ALA A 192 -30.18 0.47 21.19
C ALA A 192 -31.13 1.15 22.18
N ALA A 193 -31.14 2.48 22.24
CA ALA A 193 -32.09 3.26 23.03
C ALA A 193 -33.53 3.14 22.49
N SER A 194 -33.72 3.18 21.17
CA SER A 194 -35.04 2.96 20.55
C SER A 194 -35.55 1.52 20.75
N SER A 195 -34.68 0.51 20.76
CA SER A 195 -35.07 -0.88 21.05
C SER A 195 -35.54 -1.08 22.49
N ARG A 196 -34.99 -0.36 23.47
CA ARG A 196 -35.44 -0.41 24.87
C ARG A 196 -36.76 0.33 25.10
N ALA A 197 -36.99 1.43 24.38
CA ALA A 197 -38.26 2.16 24.47
C ALA A 197 -39.47 1.35 23.95
N PHE A 198 -39.26 0.43 23.01
CA PHE A 198 -40.32 -0.43 22.46
C PHE A 198 -40.58 -1.71 23.28
N GLY A 199 -39.69 -2.08 24.21
CA GLY A 199 -39.80 -3.30 25.00
C GLY A 199 -40.57 -3.17 26.33
N PHE A 200 -40.99 -1.96 26.72
CA PHE A 200 -41.61 -1.69 28.02
C PHE A 200 -43.13 -1.43 27.96
N GLY A 201 -43.79 -1.71 26.83
CA GLY A 201 -45.21 -1.40 26.62
C GLY A 201 -46.20 -2.57 26.57
N SER A 202 -45.78 -3.84 26.70
CA SER A 202 -46.66 -4.99 26.40
C SER A 202 -46.69 -6.06 27.50
N ALA A 203 -46.88 -5.66 28.76
CA ALA A 203 -47.08 -6.62 29.87
C ALA A 203 -48.10 -6.16 30.92
N ALA A 204 -49.18 -5.48 30.51
CA ALA A 204 -50.24 -5.07 31.44
C ALA A 204 -51.63 -5.07 30.77
N SER A 205 -52.19 -6.25 30.48
CA SER A 205 -53.65 -6.48 30.51
C SER A 205 -54.00 -7.95 30.20
N SER A 206 -54.13 -8.77 31.25
CA SER A 206 -55.04 -9.94 31.23
C SER A 206 -55.35 -10.31 32.68
N TRP A 207 -56.39 -9.67 33.21
CA TRP A 207 -57.25 -10.21 34.26
C TRP A 207 -58.50 -10.73 33.58
#